data_AF-A0A2U3RA84-F1
#
_entry.id   AF-A0A2U3RA84-F1
#
_cell.length_a   1.000
_cell.length_b   1.000
_cell.length_c   1.000
_cell.angle_alpha   90.00
_cell.angle_beta   90.00
_cell.angle_gamma   90.00
#
_symmetry.space_group_name_H-M   'P 1'
#
loop_
_entity.id
_entity.type
_entity.pdbx_description
1 polymer ?
#
loop_
_entity_poly.entity_id
_entity_poly.type
_entity_poly.pdbx_seq_one_letter_code
_entity_poly.pdbx_strand_id
1 'polypeptide(L)'
;MPWNDCFEAADFHNIASSFSNYTPKLDDFFAKNAELVLSEALKLYQDNKDIIKLIHTIIYSDNRQFAKAFRNTAVSGIISESALETSAGIQSTLGKNITSLQYLKPGGSFSIKEWFSNSNDTGWLFITANPNQRATLCHLISAWISIAIKALMCRNPNHDNKNM
;
A
#
# COMPACT_ATOMS: atom_id res chain seq x y z
N MET A 1 -10.28 -0.95 1.98
CA MET A 1 -9.29 0.15 1.87
C MET A 1 -7.92 -0.38 2.26
N PRO A 2 -6.79 0.18 1.76
CA PRO A 2 -5.46 -0.31 2.12
C PRO A 2 -5.26 -0.42 3.65
N TRP A 3 -5.77 0.55 4.40
CA TRP A 3 -5.72 0.59 5.87
C TRP A 3 -6.51 -0.50 6.59
N ASN A 4 -7.44 -1.20 5.94
CA ASN A 4 -8.27 -2.20 6.62
C ASN A 4 -7.50 -3.47 6.95
N ASP A 5 -6.35 -3.66 6.30
CA ASP A 5 -5.47 -4.81 6.52
C ASP A 5 -4.20 -4.43 7.31
N CYS A 6 -4.10 -3.17 7.78
CA CYS A 6 -2.99 -2.68 8.59
C CYS A 6 -3.35 -2.68 10.09
N PHE A 7 -2.76 -3.60 10.84
CA PHE A 7 -2.92 -3.70 12.30
C PHE A 7 -1.64 -3.32 13.04
N GLU A 8 -0.48 -3.58 12.42
CA GLU A 8 0.83 -3.28 12.97
C GLU A 8 1.64 -2.34 12.07
N ALA A 9 2.69 -1.72 12.64
CA ALA A 9 3.59 -0.84 11.89
C ALA A 9 4.21 -1.51 10.65
N ALA A 10 4.45 -2.83 10.73
CA ALA A 10 4.99 -3.63 9.64
C ALA A 10 4.00 -3.81 8.48
N ASP A 11 2.68 -3.80 8.76
CA ASP A 11 1.67 -3.99 7.72
C ASP A 11 1.67 -2.83 6.70
N PHE A 12 1.96 -1.61 7.13
CA PHE A 12 2.08 -0.46 6.22
C PHE A 12 3.21 -0.63 5.21
N HIS A 13 4.36 -1.12 5.67
CA HIS A 13 5.49 -1.43 4.78
C HIS A 13 5.15 -2.58 3.84
N ASN A 14 4.48 -3.62 4.35
CA ASN A 14 4.02 -4.77 3.56
C ASN A 14 3.05 -4.39 2.44
N ILE A 15 2.14 -3.45 2.70
CA ILE A 15 1.23 -2.93 1.68
C ILE A 15 2.02 -2.08 0.68
N ALA A 16 2.86 -1.17 1.16
CA ALA A 16 3.66 -0.30 0.30
C ALA A 16 4.55 -1.10 -0.67
N SER A 17 5.19 -2.17 -0.20
CA SER A 17 6.03 -3.04 -1.01
C SER A 17 5.27 -3.72 -2.14
N SER A 18 3.95 -3.91 -1.99
CA SER A 18 3.13 -4.54 -3.02
C SER A 18 2.80 -3.61 -4.20
N PHE A 19 2.94 -2.30 -4.01
CA PHE A 19 2.87 -1.29 -5.07
C PHE A 19 4.24 -0.94 -5.64
N SER A 20 5.31 -1.42 -5.00
CA SER A 20 6.68 -1.16 -5.43
C SER A 20 7.04 -1.98 -6.66
N ASN A 21 7.70 -1.36 -7.63
CA ASN A 21 8.37 -2.07 -8.72
C ASN A 21 9.85 -2.38 -8.37
N TYR A 22 10.25 -2.20 -7.10
CA TYR A 22 11.62 -2.45 -6.65
C TYR A 22 11.98 -3.92 -6.85
N THR A 23 13.13 -4.15 -7.48
CA THR A 23 13.73 -5.48 -7.62
C THR A 23 15.13 -5.44 -7.03
N PRO A 24 15.49 -6.31 -6.07
CA PRO A 24 16.80 -6.25 -5.38
C PRO A 24 18.03 -6.35 -6.29
N LYS A 25 17.86 -6.80 -7.54
CA LYS A 25 18.93 -6.88 -8.55
C LYS A 25 19.28 -5.53 -9.17
N LEU A 26 18.37 -4.57 -9.10
CA LEU A 26 18.50 -3.19 -9.56
C LEU A 26 18.35 -2.32 -8.31
N ASP A 27 19.47 -1.91 -7.69
CA ASP A 27 19.47 -1.00 -6.54
C ASP A 27 18.96 0.38 -6.96
N ASP A 28 17.65 0.49 -7.15
CA ASP A 28 16.97 1.69 -7.60
C ASP A 28 16.61 2.55 -6.38
N PHE A 29 17.42 3.59 -6.18
CA PHE A 29 17.23 4.60 -5.15
C PHE A 29 15.80 5.17 -5.15
N PHE A 30 15.23 5.48 -6.32
CA PHE A 30 13.91 6.10 -6.39
C PHE A 30 12.80 5.11 -6.06
N ALA A 31 12.91 3.86 -6.53
CA ALA A 31 11.93 2.83 -6.23
C ALA A 31 11.90 2.50 -4.72
N LYS A 32 13.07 2.33 -4.10
CA LYS A 32 13.18 2.04 -2.67
C LYS A 32 12.63 3.19 -1.81
N ASN A 33 12.95 4.43 -2.16
CA ASN A 33 12.45 5.59 -1.42
C ASN A 33 10.96 5.84 -1.68
N ALA A 34 10.45 5.57 -2.88
CA ALA A 34 9.01 5.65 -3.16
C ALA A 34 8.21 4.69 -2.27
N GLU A 35 8.71 3.46 -2.05
CA GLU A 35 8.10 2.51 -1.14
C GLU A 35 8.09 3.00 0.32
N LEU A 36 9.20 3.57 0.80
CA LEU A 36 9.28 4.15 2.13
C LEU A 36 8.30 5.32 2.30
N VAL A 37 8.25 6.22 1.31
CA VAL A 37 7.32 7.36 1.32
C VAL A 37 5.86 6.88 1.29
N LEU A 38 5.53 5.83 0.53
CA LEU A 38 4.18 5.26 0.55
C LEU A 38 3.81 4.70 1.92
N SER A 39 4.73 3.98 2.58
CA SER A 39 4.52 3.45 3.92
C SER A 39 4.23 4.58 4.92
N GLU A 40 5.03 5.65 4.90
CA GLU A 40 4.82 6.83 5.75
C GLU A 40 3.53 7.59 5.40
N ALA A 41 3.17 7.68 4.11
CA ALA A 41 1.93 8.31 3.66
C ALA A 41 0.71 7.56 4.17
N LEU A 42 0.73 6.22 4.12
CA LEU A 42 -0.34 5.39 4.67
C LEU A 42 -0.45 5.61 6.20
N LYS A 43 0.65 5.70 6.94
CA LYS A 43 0.60 6.02 8.38
C LYS A 43 0.03 7.42 8.64
N LEU A 44 0.44 8.43 7.87
CA LEU A 44 -0.02 9.81 8.02
C LEU A 44 -1.55 9.95 7.85
N TYR A 45 -2.14 9.12 6.99
CA TYR A 45 -3.57 9.14 6.68
C TYR A 45 -4.37 8.00 7.33
N GLN A 46 -3.79 7.29 8.33
CA GLN A 46 -4.44 6.12 8.94
C GLN A 46 -5.71 6.44 9.72
N ASP A 47 -5.75 7.58 10.41
CA ASP A 47 -6.88 7.93 11.31
C ASP A 47 -8.14 8.25 10.51
N ASN A 48 -7.98 9.01 9.43
CA ASN A 48 -9.10 9.41 8.56
C ASN A 48 -9.37 8.41 7.44
N LYS A 49 -8.44 7.48 7.15
CA LYS A 49 -8.46 6.53 6.03
C LYS A 49 -8.83 7.18 4.69
N ASP A 50 -8.40 8.42 4.50
CA ASP A 50 -8.77 9.27 3.36
C ASP A 50 -7.83 9.03 2.17
N ILE A 51 -8.25 8.11 1.29
CA ILE A 51 -7.50 7.78 0.08
C ILE A 51 -7.40 8.95 -0.89
N ILE A 52 -8.42 9.81 -0.95
CA ILE A 52 -8.44 10.95 -1.86
C ILE A 52 -7.37 11.95 -1.43
N LYS A 53 -7.30 12.23 -0.12
CA LYS A 53 -6.26 13.12 0.43
C LYS A 53 -4.85 12.54 0.30
N LEU A 54 -4.68 11.23 0.48
CA LEU A 54 -3.41 10.55 0.21
C LEU A 54 -2.97 10.74 -1.25
N ILE A 55 -3.88 10.47 -2.19
CA ILE A 55 -3.63 10.61 -3.63
C ILE A 55 -3.32 12.07 -3.99
N HIS A 56 -4.09 13.02 -3.45
CA HIS A 56 -3.86 14.44 -3.66
C HIS A 56 -2.47 14.89 -3.19
N THR A 57 -2.08 14.41 -2.02
CA THR A 57 -0.75 14.70 -1.43
C THR A 57 0.37 14.18 -2.32
N ILE A 58 0.23 12.97 -2.86
CA ILE A 58 1.31 12.32 -3.61
C ILE A 58 1.35 12.79 -5.06
N ILE A 59 0.22 12.90 -5.74
CA ILE A 59 0.17 13.09 -7.21
C ILE A 59 -0.01 14.55 -7.60
N TYR A 60 -0.79 15.31 -6.83
CA TYR A 60 -1.24 16.64 -7.25
C TYR A 60 -0.56 17.80 -6.51
N SER A 61 0.22 17.48 -5.46
CA SER A 61 0.93 18.50 -4.67
C SER A 61 2.22 18.91 -5.36
N ASP A 62 2.52 20.21 -5.33
CA ASP A 62 3.86 20.69 -5.66
C ASP A 62 4.90 20.21 -4.62
N ASN A 63 6.19 20.34 -4.93
CA ASN A 63 7.26 19.88 -4.04
C ASN A 63 7.19 20.50 -2.64
N ARG A 64 6.74 21.75 -2.53
CA ARG A 64 6.66 22.45 -1.24
C ARG A 64 5.56 21.84 -0.38
N GLN A 65 4.39 21.60 -0.95
CA GLN A 65 3.27 20.94 -0.30
C GLN A 65 3.62 19.49 0.06
N PHE A 66 4.26 18.77 -0.86
CA PHE A 66 4.72 17.40 -0.66
C PHE A 66 5.72 17.31 0.50
N ALA A 67 6.80 18.09 0.47
CA ALA A 67 7.79 18.11 1.55
C ALA A 67 7.18 18.54 2.89
N LYS A 68 6.26 19.51 2.89
CA LYS A 68 5.54 19.93 4.09
C LYS A 68 4.70 18.79 4.69
N ALA A 69 4.05 17.97 3.86
CA ALA A 69 3.26 16.83 4.33
C ALA A 69 4.11 15.79 5.06
N PHE A 70 5.37 15.58 4.64
CA PHE A 70 6.26 14.57 5.20
C PHE A 70 7.27 15.09 6.24
N ARG A 71 7.24 16.38 6.60
CA ARG A 71 8.23 17.03 7.46
C ARG A 71 8.42 16.36 8.83
N ASN A 72 7.37 15.75 9.39
CA ASN A 72 7.40 15.09 10.70
C ASN A 72 7.41 13.55 10.60
N THR A 73 7.88 13.01 9.48
CA THR A 73 7.91 11.56 9.21
C THR A 73 9.34 11.06 9.05
N ALA A 74 9.53 9.73 9.00
CA ALA A 74 10.84 9.12 8.83
C ALA A 74 11.52 9.48 7.49
N VAL A 75 10.75 9.92 6.49
CA VAL A 75 11.27 10.30 5.16
C VAL A 75 11.61 11.78 5.02
N SER A 76 11.48 12.57 6.10
CA SER A 76 11.81 14.01 6.12
C SER A 76 13.26 14.35 5.76
N GLY A 77 14.19 13.41 5.97
CA GLY A 77 15.59 13.58 5.56
C GLY A 77 15.83 13.43 4.05
N ILE A 78 14.88 12.85 3.32
CA ILE A 78 15.00 12.53 1.89
C ILE A 78 14.07 13.41 1.05
N ILE A 79 12.87 13.69 1.58
CA ILE A 79 11.90 14.61 0.98
C ILE A 79 12.09 16.00 1.56
N SER A 80 12.57 16.93 0.74
CA SER A 80 12.89 18.30 1.17
C SER A 80 12.54 19.33 0.09
N GLU A 81 12.12 20.52 0.55
CA GLU A 81 11.95 21.69 -0.31
C GLU A 81 13.26 22.09 -1.00
N SER A 82 14.40 21.88 -0.34
CA SER A 82 15.74 22.21 -0.86
C SER A 82 16.29 21.18 -1.85
N ALA A 83 15.73 19.97 -1.87
CA ALA A 83 16.17 18.87 -2.73
C ALA A 83 15.09 18.53 -3.76
N LEU A 84 14.80 19.50 -4.64
CA LEU A 84 13.69 19.42 -5.59
C LEU A 84 13.79 18.21 -6.53
N GLU A 85 14.94 17.97 -7.15
CA GLU A 85 15.10 16.89 -8.12
C GLU A 85 14.90 15.52 -7.48
N THR A 86 15.49 15.30 -6.30
CA THR A 86 15.35 14.05 -5.55
C THR A 86 13.89 13.83 -5.12
N SER A 87 13.28 14.84 -4.52
CA SER A 87 11.91 14.77 -4.00
C SER A 87 10.91 14.55 -5.15
N ALA A 88 11.04 15.28 -6.26
CA ALA A 88 10.20 15.13 -7.44
C ALA A 88 10.42 13.77 -8.13
N GLY A 89 11.65 13.25 -8.17
CA GLY A 89 11.93 11.92 -8.71
C GLY A 89 11.28 10.80 -7.90
N ILE A 90 11.32 10.90 -6.57
CA ILE A 90 10.64 9.96 -5.66
C ILE A 90 9.12 10.10 -5.82
N GLN A 91 8.59 11.32 -5.81
CA GLN A 91 7.16 11.61 -5.99
C GLN A 91 6.63 11.07 -7.33
N SER A 92 7.37 11.25 -8.42
CA SER A 92 7.02 10.76 -9.75
C SER A 92 7.00 9.23 -9.82
N THR A 93 8.01 8.59 -9.24
CA THR A 93 8.08 7.12 -9.14
C THR A 93 6.91 6.57 -8.33
N LEU A 94 6.64 7.19 -7.17
CA LEU A 94 5.54 6.82 -6.32
C LEU A 94 4.19 7.01 -7.01
N GLY A 95 3.97 8.15 -7.66
CA GLY A 95 2.72 8.46 -8.36
C GLY A 95 2.34 7.42 -9.40
N LYS A 96 3.33 6.93 -10.18
CA LYS A 96 3.12 5.84 -11.15
C LYS A 96 2.65 4.56 -10.47
N ASN A 97 3.29 4.18 -9.37
CA ASN A 97 3.03 2.95 -8.63
C ASN A 97 1.63 2.90 -8.01
N ILE A 98 1.12 4.06 -7.56
CA ILE A 98 -0.17 4.13 -6.84
C ILE A 98 -1.35 4.57 -7.70
N THR A 99 -1.19 4.69 -9.02
CA THR A 99 -2.27 5.09 -9.93
C THR A 99 -3.52 4.21 -9.77
N SER A 100 -3.31 2.92 -9.48
CA SER A 100 -4.39 1.95 -9.22
C SER A 100 -5.27 2.31 -8.01
N LEU A 101 -4.75 3.06 -7.03
CA LEU A 101 -5.50 3.50 -5.86
C LEU A 101 -6.58 4.55 -6.20
N GLN A 102 -6.44 5.27 -7.31
CA GLN A 102 -7.43 6.27 -7.77
C GLN A 102 -8.80 5.64 -8.09
N TYR A 103 -8.84 4.35 -8.37
CA TYR A 103 -10.06 3.62 -8.69
C TYR A 103 -10.77 3.07 -7.44
N LEU A 104 -10.15 3.18 -6.26
CA LEU A 104 -10.78 2.78 -5.02
C LEU A 104 -11.85 3.81 -4.61
N LYS A 105 -13.06 3.32 -4.36
CA LYS A 105 -14.08 4.15 -3.73
C LYS A 105 -13.72 4.36 -2.26
N PRO A 106 -13.80 5.59 -1.74
CA PRO A 106 -13.59 5.83 -0.32
C PRO A 106 -14.67 5.09 0.49
N GLY A 107 -14.28 4.61 1.68
CA GLY A 107 -15.14 3.86 2.57
C GLY A 107 -15.06 2.34 2.40
N GLY A 108 -15.88 1.63 3.17
CA GLY A 108 -15.86 0.17 3.28
C GLY A 108 -14.91 -0.32 4.37
N SER A 109 -15.40 -1.26 5.18
CA SER A 109 -14.69 -1.85 6.32
C SER A 109 -14.11 -3.24 6.03
N PHE A 110 -14.31 -3.79 4.83
CA PHE A 110 -13.81 -5.12 4.50
C PHE A 110 -12.29 -5.20 4.65
N SER A 111 -11.84 -6.24 5.38
CA SER A 111 -10.46 -6.61 5.65
C SER A 111 -10.25 -8.05 5.21
N ILE A 112 -9.28 -8.28 4.33
CA ILE A 112 -8.90 -9.62 3.86
C ILE A 112 -8.29 -10.40 5.02
N LYS A 113 -7.46 -9.76 5.85
CA LYS A 113 -6.77 -10.38 6.98
C LYS A 113 -7.74 -10.84 8.07
N GLU A 114 -8.76 -10.04 8.39
CA GLU A 114 -9.82 -10.45 9.33
C GLU A 114 -10.66 -11.60 8.73
N TRP A 115 -11.07 -11.46 7.47
CA TRP A 115 -11.88 -12.49 6.78
C TRP A 115 -11.17 -13.84 6.74
N PHE A 116 -9.86 -13.88 6.44
CA PHE A 116 -9.06 -15.12 6.45
C PHE A 116 -8.86 -15.72 7.85
N SER A 117 -8.86 -14.88 8.87
CA SER A 117 -8.63 -15.28 10.27
C SER A 117 -9.92 -15.76 10.94
N ASN A 118 -11.09 -15.39 10.43
CA ASN A 118 -12.38 -15.81 10.97
C ASN A 118 -12.67 -17.27 10.60
N SER A 119 -12.64 -18.16 11.58
CA SER A 119 -12.94 -19.59 11.39
C SER A 119 -14.40 -19.87 11.00
N ASN A 120 -15.31 -18.92 11.23
CA ASN A 120 -16.73 -19.07 10.91
C ASN A 120 -17.05 -18.66 9.46
N ASP A 121 -16.14 -17.95 8.77
CA ASP A 121 -16.31 -17.57 7.37
C ASP A 121 -15.74 -18.66 6.45
N THR A 122 -16.62 -19.52 5.94
CA THR A 122 -16.26 -20.59 4.97
C THR A 122 -16.50 -20.18 3.51
N GLY A 123 -16.60 -18.88 3.25
CA GLY A 123 -16.92 -18.33 1.93
C GLY A 123 -15.74 -18.37 0.96
N TRP A 124 -16.01 -18.01 -0.30
CA TRP A 124 -14.99 -17.79 -1.32
C TRP A 124 -14.82 -16.30 -1.59
N LEU A 125 -13.58 -15.81 -1.56
CA LEU A 125 -13.25 -14.44 -1.99
C LEU A 125 -12.91 -14.43 -3.48
N PHE A 126 -13.76 -13.78 -4.29
CA PHE A 126 -13.53 -13.62 -5.72
C PHE A 126 -12.92 -12.25 -6.02
N ILE A 127 -11.68 -12.23 -6.53
CA ILE A 127 -11.04 -11.01 -7.04
C ILE A 127 -11.24 -10.97 -8.56
N THR A 128 -12.16 -10.13 -9.02
CA THR A 128 -12.51 -10.02 -10.43
C THR A 128 -12.07 -8.68 -11.02
N ALA A 129 -11.59 -8.69 -12.25
CA ALA A 129 -11.29 -7.48 -13.01
C ALA A 129 -11.66 -7.66 -14.49
N ASN A 130 -12.23 -6.63 -15.10
CA ASN A 130 -12.48 -6.62 -16.53
C ASN A 130 -11.14 -6.70 -17.30
N PRO A 131 -11.06 -7.41 -18.44
CA PRO A 131 -9.82 -7.53 -19.21
C PRO A 131 -9.14 -6.19 -19.50
N ASN A 132 -9.94 -5.18 -19.86
CA ASN A 132 -9.46 -3.83 -20.19
C ASN A 132 -8.88 -3.07 -18.98
N GLN A 133 -9.19 -3.51 -17.76
CA GLN A 133 -8.72 -2.89 -16.50
C GLN A 133 -7.56 -3.66 -15.86
N ARG A 134 -7.19 -4.83 -16.38
CA ARG A 134 -6.19 -5.71 -15.76
C ARG A 134 -4.83 -5.05 -15.61
N ALA A 135 -4.35 -4.36 -16.65
CA ALA A 135 -3.05 -3.68 -16.60
C ALA A 135 -3.05 -2.61 -15.50
N THR A 136 -4.13 -1.85 -15.37
CA THR A 136 -4.30 -0.80 -14.38
C THR A 136 -4.46 -1.32 -12.96
N LEU A 137 -5.17 -2.43 -12.77
CA LEU A 137 -5.46 -3.01 -11.45
C LEU A 137 -4.42 -4.03 -10.99
N CYS A 138 -3.43 -4.36 -11.83
CA CYS A 138 -2.46 -5.41 -11.56
C CYS A 138 -1.77 -5.23 -10.20
N HIS A 139 -1.28 -4.02 -9.90
CA HIS A 139 -0.64 -3.71 -8.62
C HIS A 139 -1.59 -3.86 -7.42
N LEU A 140 -2.85 -3.44 -7.57
CA LEU A 140 -3.85 -3.55 -6.50
C LEU A 140 -4.22 -5.01 -6.22
N ILE A 141 -4.42 -5.81 -7.27
CA ILE A 141 -4.68 -7.25 -7.16
C ILE A 141 -3.49 -7.95 -6.51
N SER A 142 -2.27 -7.59 -6.92
CA SER A 142 -1.03 -8.14 -6.35
C SER A 142 -0.91 -7.83 -4.85
N ALA A 143 -1.27 -6.60 -4.45
CA ALA A 143 -1.33 -6.23 -3.04
C ALA A 143 -2.35 -7.04 -2.24
N TRP A 144 -3.57 -7.23 -2.74
CA TRP A 144 -4.58 -8.05 -2.06
C TRP A 144 -4.16 -9.52 -1.94
N ILE A 145 -3.56 -10.09 -2.98
CA ILE A 145 -3.02 -11.46 -2.94
C ILE A 145 -1.89 -11.57 -1.91
N SER A 146 -0.98 -10.59 -1.87
CA SER A 146 0.10 -10.52 -0.89
C SER A 146 -0.43 -10.47 0.55
N ILE A 147 -1.47 -9.65 0.80
CA ILE A 147 -2.16 -9.59 2.09
C ILE A 147 -2.78 -10.94 2.45
N ALA A 148 -3.49 -11.57 1.52
CA ALA A 148 -4.13 -12.88 1.73
C ALA A 148 -3.10 -13.96 2.08
N ILE A 149 -1.98 -14.03 1.35
CA ILE A 149 -0.90 -14.99 1.63
C ILE A 149 -0.32 -14.75 3.02
N LYS A 150 -0.05 -13.49 3.39
CA LYS A 150 0.47 -13.16 4.72
C LYS A 150 -0.52 -13.50 5.83
N ALA A 151 -1.80 -13.19 5.65
CA ALA A 151 -2.85 -13.55 6.59
C ALA A 151 -2.93 -15.07 6.80
N LEU A 152 -2.81 -15.84 5.71
CA LEU A 152 -2.74 -17.30 5.76
C LEU A 152 -1.52 -17.79 6.55
N MET A 153 -0.34 -17.19 6.34
CA MET A 153 0.89 -17.55 7.06
C MET A 153 0.83 -17.22 8.56
N CYS A 154 0.11 -16.16 8.94
CA CYS A 154 -0.10 -15.78 10.34
C CYS A 154 -1.15 -16.64 11.06
N ARG A 155 -1.96 -17.41 10.32
CA ARG A 155 -2.98 -18.27 10.92
C ARG A 155 -2.30 -19.44 11.62
N ASN A 156 -2.57 -19.62 12.92
CA ASN A 156 -2.07 -20.78 13.66
C ASN A 156 -2.53 -22.07 12.97
N PRO A 157 -1.68 -23.11 12.91
CA PRO A 157 -2.09 -24.40 12.39
C PRO A 157 -3.29 -24.89 13.22
N ASN A 158 -4.42 -25.11 12.54
CA ASN A 158 -5.57 -25.75 13.14
C ASN A 158 -5.18 -27.20 13.46
N HIS A 159 -4.86 -27.48 14.73
CA HIS A 159 -4.55 -28.82 15.22
C HIS A 159 -5.77 -29.77 15.21
N ASP A 160 -6.95 -29.27 14.84
CA ASP A 160 -8.18 -30.07 14.69
C ASP A 160 -8.31 -30.78 13.34
N ASN A 161 -7.39 -30.56 12.38
CA ASN A 161 -7.32 -31.39 11.18
C ASN A 161 -6.66 -32.75 11.48
N LYS A 162 -7.31 -33.56 12.31
CA LYS A 162 -7.12 -35.01 12.34
C LYS A 162 -7.76 -35.61 11.09
N ASN A 163 -7.12 -35.47 9.93
CA ASN A 163 -7.38 -36.32 8.75
C ASN A 163 -6.26 -36.06 7.74
N MET A 164 -5.18 -36.83 7.90
CA MET A 164 -4.31 -37.25 6.81
C MET A 164 -4.54 -38.74 6.60
#